data_AF-A0A356B831-F1
#
_entry.id   AF-A0A356B831-F1
#
_cell.length_a   1.000
_cell.length_b   1.000
_cell.length_c   1.000
_cell.angle_alpha   90.00
_cell.angle_beta   90.00
_cell.angle_gamma   90.00
#
_symmetry.space_group_name_H-M   'P 1'
#
loop_
_entity.id
_entity.type
_entity.pdbx_description
1 polymer ?
#
loop_
_entity_poly.entity_id
_entity_poly.type
_entity_poly.pdbx_seq_one_letter_code
_entity_poly.pdbx_strand_id
1 'polypeptide(L)'
;MSKLKQLLSLAELSPAALSDLLNLALDVKQHPEKYTQALAGKSIALIFEKPSLRTRVSFDVGIYKLGGHSVYLDQQNGAMGKRETVAD
;
A
#
# COMPACT_ATOMS: atom_id res chain seq x y z
N MET A 1 9.43 16.22 1.30
CA MET A 1 8.19 15.76 1.97
C MET A 1 8.45 15.49 3.44
N SER A 2 7.60 16.02 4.33
CA SER A 2 7.43 15.46 5.68
C SER A 2 7.12 13.95 5.57
N LYS A 3 7.64 13.13 6.48
CA LYS A 3 7.45 11.68 6.46
C LYS A 3 5.97 11.35 6.67
N LEU A 4 5.26 11.03 5.59
CA LEU A 4 3.86 10.59 5.64
C LEU A 4 3.79 9.27 6.43
N LYS A 5 3.07 9.28 7.55
CA LYS A 5 2.94 8.10 8.41
C LYS A 5 1.83 7.15 7.96
N GLN A 6 0.73 7.71 7.46
CA GLN A 6 -0.45 6.98 7.00
C GLN A 6 -1.20 7.80 5.93
N LEU A 7 -1.95 7.12 5.07
CA LEU A 7 -2.83 7.73 4.08
C LEU A 7 -4.22 7.09 4.18
N LEU A 8 -5.09 7.69 5.00
CA LEU A 8 -6.47 7.19 5.19
C LEU A 8 -7.45 7.89 4.25
N SER A 9 -7.21 9.18 4.00
CA SER A 9 -8.04 10.01 3.11
C SER A 9 -7.19 11.05 2.40
N LEU A 10 -7.54 11.38 1.15
CA LEU A 10 -6.90 12.48 0.42
C LEU A 10 -7.18 13.85 1.07
N ALA A 11 -8.24 13.98 1.87
CA ALA A 11 -8.57 15.21 2.59
C ALA A 11 -7.53 15.60 3.65
N GLU A 12 -6.69 14.65 4.08
CA GLU A 12 -5.61 14.87 5.05
C GLU A 12 -4.34 15.44 4.38
N LEU A 13 -4.29 15.47 3.04
CA LEU A 13 -3.16 15.97 2.29
C LEU A 13 -3.33 17.46 1.98
N SER A 14 -2.28 18.25 2.27
CA SER A 14 -2.20 19.60 1.72
C SER A 14 -2.00 19.53 0.19
N PRO A 15 -2.37 20.59 -0.56
CA PRO A 15 -2.16 20.64 -2.00
C PRO A 15 -0.69 20.39 -2.41
N ALA A 16 0.26 20.87 -1.61
CA ALA A 16 1.69 20.63 -1.81
C ALA A 16 2.05 19.15 -1.61
N ALA A 17 1.56 18.51 -0.54
CA ALA A 17 1.81 17.10 -0.29
C ALA A 17 1.19 16.19 -1.36
N LEU A 18 0.00 16.54 -1.86
CA LEU A 18 -0.63 15.83 -2.99
C LEU A 18 0.20 15.98 -4.27
N SER A 19 0.68 17.19 -4.57
CA SER A 19 1.55 17.45 -5.72
C SER A 19 2.85 16.64 -5.64
N ASP A 20 3.50 16.63 -4.48
CA ASP A 20 4.69 15.83 -4.23
C ASP A 20 4.43 14.32 -4.43
N LEU A 21 3.28 13.81 -3.97
CA LEU A 21 2.89 12.40 -4.13
C LEU A 21 2.70 12.02 -5.60
N LEU A 22 2.04 12.90 -6.37
CA LEU A 22 1.81 12.69 -7.80
C LEU A 22 3.13 12.77 -8.59
N ASN A 23 4.01 13.71 -8.23
CA ASN A 23 5.34 13.81 -8.84
C ASN A 23 6.18 12.56 -8.57
N LEU A 24 6.14 12.02 -7.35
CA LEU A 24 6.79 10.75 -7.02
C LEU A 24 6.20 9.59 -7.84
N ALA A 25 4.87 9.51 -7.97
CA ALA A 25 4.23 8.47 -8.77
C ALA A 25 4.65 8.54 -10.26
N LEU A 26 4.82 9.74 -10.81
CA LEU A 26 5.34 9.95 -12.16
C LEU A 26 6.81 9.50 -12.28
N ASP A 27 7.67 9.87 -11.33
CA ASP A 27 9.09 9.48 -11.33
C ASP A 27 9.24 7.96 -11.24
N VAL A 28 8.48 7.29 -10.36
CA VAL A 28 8.48 5.81 -10.24
C VAL A 28 8.02 5.15 -11.55
N LYS A 29 7.05 5.75 -12.24
CA LYS A 29 6.55 5.23 -13.52
C LYS A 29 7.56 5.41 -14.65
N GLN A 30 8.31 6.51 -14.66
CA GLN A 30 9.30 6.83 -15.69
C GLN A 30 10.64 6.11 -15.46
N HIS A 31 11.01 5.90 -14.19
CA HIS A 31 12.31 5.37 -13.77
C HIS A 31 12.15 4.20 -12.78
N PRO A 32 11.43 3.12 -13.15
CA PRO A 32 11.13 2.02 -12.22
C PRO A 32 12.39 1.34 -11.65
N GLU A 33 13.49 1.30 -12.42
CA GLU A 33 14.77 0.72 -12.04
C GLU A 33 15.37 1.34 -10.76
N LYS A 34 15.17 2.65 -10.57
CA LYS A 34 15.63 3.42 -9.40
C LYS A 34 14.97 2.96 -8.10
N TYR A 35 13.80 2.33 -8.19
CA TYR A 35 12.95 2.00 -7.06
C TYR A 35 12.84 0.50 -6.77
N THR A 36 13.54 -0.34 -7.53
CA THR A 36 13.45 -1.82 -7.44
C THR A 36 13.78 -2.41 -6.06
N GLN A 37 14.48 -1.66 -5.21
CA GLN A 37 14.85 -2.07 -3.85
C GLN A 37 14.27 -1.15 -2.77
N ALA A 38 13.35 -0.25 -3.11
CA ALA A 38 12.80 0.73 -2.16
C ALA A 38 12.10 0.08 -0.95
N LEU A 39 11.59 -1.14 -1.13
CA LEU A 39 10.93 -1.95 -0.09
C LEU A 39 11.65 -3.30 0.14
N ALA A 40 12.93 -3.41 -0.21
CA ALA A 40 13.71 -4.63 -0.02
C ALA A 40 13.65 -5.13 1.44
N GLY A 41 13.32 -6.41 1.60
CA GLY A 41 13.20 -7.05 2.92
C GLY A 41 12.00 -6.56 3.76
N LYS A 42 11.07 -5.78 3.18
CA LYS A 42 9.82 -5.37 3.83
C LYS A 42 8.68 -6.26 3.37
N SER A 43 7.81 -6.61 4.32
CA SER A 43 6.53 -7.26 4.05
C SER A 43 5.38 -6.35 4.44
N ILE A 44 4.30 -6.37 3.68
CA ILE A 44 3.05 -5.66 4.02
C ILE A 44 1.88 -6.64 4.11
N ALA A 45 0.95 -6.36 5.02
CA ALA A 45 -0.33 -7.06 5.09
C ALA A 45 -1.39 -6.30 4.27
N LEU A 46 -2.11 -7.03 3.42
CA LEU A 46 -3.18 -6.56 2.58
C LEU A 46 -4.50 -7.13 3.11
N ILE A 47 -5.18 -6.34 3.94
CA ILE A 47 -6.41 -6.74 4.62
C ILE A 47 -7.62 -6.26 3.81
N PHE A 48 -8.47 -7.19 3.39
CA PHE A 48 -9.66 -6.89 2.58
C PHE A 48 -10.95 -7.42 3.22
N GLU A 49 -11.80 -6.51 3.69
CA GLU A 49 -13.15 -6.85 4.14
C GLU A 49 -14.11 -7.15 2.99
N LYS A 50 -13.89 -6.50 1.84
CA LYS A 50 -14.66 -6.69 0.61
C LYS A 50 -13.71 -7.04 -0.53
N PRO A 51 -14.05 -8.00 -1.41
CA PRO A 51 -13.22 -8.32 -2.56
C PRO A 51 -13.01 -7.11 -3.48
N SER A 52 -11.75 -6.81 -3.83
CA SER A 52 -11.41 -5.82 -4.86
C SER A 52 -10.20 -6.28 -5.67
N LEU A 53 -10.46 -6.76 -6.89
CA LEU A 53 -9.42 -7.31 -7.75
C LEU A 53 -8.38 -6.26 -8.16
N ARG A 54 -8.83 -5.08 -8.61
CA ARG A 54 -7.94 -4.01 -9.06
C ARG A 54 -7.03 -3.51 -7.93
N THR A 55 -7.58 -3.31 -6.73
CA THR A 55 -6.79 -2.85 -5.58
C THR A 55 -5.78 -3.91 -5.17
N ARG A 56 -6.21 -5.18 -5.05
CA ARG A 56 -5.32 -6.30 -4.72
C ARG A 56 -4.14 -6.39 -5.70
N VAL A 57 -4.43 -6.44 -7.00
CA VAL A 57 -3.40 -6.58 -8.04
C VAL A 57 -2.45 -5.38 -8.03
N SER A 58 -2.96 -4.15 -7.88
CA SER A 58 -2.12 -2.94 -7.82
C SER A 58 -1.14 -2.98 -6.66
N PHE A 59 -1.59 -3.38 -5.46
CA PHE A 59 -0.69 -3.50 -4.31
C PHE A 59 0.30 -4.65 -4.49
N ASP A 60 -0.17 -5.82 -4.92
CA ASP A 60 0.67 -7.00 -5.06
C ASP A 60 1.82 -6.77 -6.06
N VAL A 61 1.48 -6.33 -7.27
CA VAL A 61 2.46 -6.01 -8.32
C VAL A 61 3.32 -4.81 -7.93
N GLY A 62 2.72 -3.77 -7.32
CA GLY A 62 3.44 -2.56 -6.92
C GLY A 62 4.52 -2.86 -5.87
N ILE A 63 4.16 -3.59 -4.82
CA ILE A 63 5.09 -3.95 -3.75
C ILE A 63 6.19 -4.88 -4.25
N TYR A 64 5.83 -5.88 -5.06
CA TYR A 64 6.82 -6.77 -5.69
C TYR A 64 7.83 -5.99 -6.55
N LYS A 65 7.36 -5.05 -7.38
CA LYS A 65 8.24 -4.21 -8.21
C LYS A 65 9.19 -3.33 -7.41
N LEU A 66 8.83 -2.99 -6.17
CA LEU A 66 9.67 -2.22 -5.25
C LEU A 66 10.60 -3.12 -4.40
N GLY A 67 10.60 -4.44 -4.62
CA GLY A 67 11.44 -5.41 -3.91
C GLY A 67 10.85 -5.90 -2.59
N GLY A 68 9.58 -5.57 -2.31
CA GLY A 68 8.87 -6.01 -1.11
C GLY A 68 8.03 -7.27 -1.35
N HIS A 69 7.38 -7.73 -0.28
CA HIS A 69 6.45 -8.86 -0.31
C HIS A 69 5.08 -8.49 0.28
N SER A 70 4.00 -8.95 -0.35
CA SER A 70 2.62 -8.75 0.10
C SER A 70 2.03 -10.03 0.66
N VAL A 71 1.34 -9.93 1.80
CA VAL A 71 0.55 -11.01 2.38
C VAL A 71 -0.93 -10.63 2.29
N TYR A 72 -1.70 -11.38 1.51
CA TYR A 72 -3.13 -11.14 1.34
C TYR A 72 -3.95 -11.84 2.41
N LEU A 73 -4.77 -11.07 3.12
CA LEU A 73 -5.69 -11.53 4.16
C LEU A 73 -7.11 -11.11 3.74
N ASP A 74 -7.97 -12.08 3.48
CA ASP A 74 -9.38 -11.85 3.23
C ASP A 74 -10.25 -12.43 4.35
N GLN A 75 -11.53 -12.03 4.36
CA GLN A 75 -12.50 -12.50 5.34
C GLN A 75 -13.09 -13.87 4.98
N GLN A 76 -12.59 -14.60 3.96
CA GLN A 76 -13.17 -15.89 3.59
C GLN A 76 -12.93 -16.95 4.68
N ASN A 77 -11.84 -16.83 5.45
CA ASN A 77 -11.50 -17.75 6.53
C ASN A 77 -11.96 -17.29 7.93
N GLY A 78 -12.74 -16.21 8.01
CA GLY A 78 -13.30 -15.65 9.24
C GLY A 78 -13.17 -14.14 9.30
N ALA A 79 -14.25 -13.46 9.67
CA ALA A 79 -14.25 -12.02 9.83
C ALA A 79 -13.26 -11.58 10.94
N MET A 80 -12.35 -10.66 10.64
CA MET A 80 -11.61 -9.91 11.67
C MET A 80 -12.60 -9.33 12.69
N GLY A 81 -12.26 -9.38 13.97
CA GLY A 81 -13.17 -8.99 15.03
C GLY A 81 -14.13 -10.10 15.50
N LYS A 82 -14.18 -11.28 14.85
CA LYS A 82 -15.02 -12.40 15.33
C LYS A 82 -14.31 -13.36 16.28
N ARG A 83 -13.06 -13.74 16.00
CA ARG A 83 -12.27 -14.64 16.86
C ARG A 83 -11.31 -13.88 17.76
N GLU A 84 -10.71 -12.82 17.23
CA GLU A 84 -9.78 -11.89 17.90
C GLU A 84 -10.25 -10.48 17.61
N THR A 85 -9.98 -9.52 18.52
CA THR A 85 -10.37 -8.13 18.28
C THR A 85 -9.49 -7.50 17.20
N VAL A 86 -9.94 -6.40 16.59
CA VAL A 86 -9.10 -5.69 15.59
C VAL A 86 -7.87 -5.03 16.24
N ALA A 87 -7.91 -4.82 17.56
CA ALA A 87 -6.82 -4.20 18.30
C ALA A 87 -5.74 -5.20 18.74
N ASP A 88 -6.08 -6.49 18.81
CA ASP A 88 -5.14 -7.58 19.11
C ASP A 88 -4.32 -7.96 17.87
#